data_AF-A0A926VD57-F1
#
_entry.id   AF-A0A926VD57-F1
#
_cell.length_a   1.000
_cell.length_b   1.000
_cell.length_c   1.000
_cell.angle_alpha   90.00
_cell.angle_beta   90.00
_cell.angle_gamma   90.00
#
_symmetry.space_group_name_H-M   'P 1'
#
loop_
_entity.id
_entity.type
_entity.pdbx_description
1 polymer ?
#
loop_
_entity_poly.entity_id
_entity_poly.type
_entity_poly.pdbx_seq_one_letter_code
_entity_poly.pdbx_strand_id
1 'polypeptide(L)'
;MTEKSKRGFASMDKDKQREIASKGGQAAHQKGTAHEFTPEEAREAGRKGGQAVSKDREHMAEIGREGGKHSHKNQKDKTDSE
;
A
#
# COMPACT_ATOMS: atom_id res chain seq x y z
N MET A 1 -18.30 17.85 37.03
CA MET A 1 -18.43 17.04 35.80
C MET A 1 -17.05 16.94 35.18
N THR A 2 -16.48 15.75 35.05
CA THR A 2 -15.11 15.58 34.56
C THR A 2 -15.12 15.66 33.03
N GLU A 3 -14.64 16.78 32.48
CA GLU A 3 -14.44 16.97 31.03
C GLU A 3 -13.60 15.81 30.48
N LYS A 4 -14.16 15.04 29.54
CA LYS A 4 -13.49 13.90 28.91
C LYS A 4 -12.39 14.44 28.00
N SER A 5 -11.18 14.56 28.53
CA SER A 5 -10.04 15.10 27.79
C SER A 5 -9.80 14.32 26.48
N LYS A 6 -9.70 15.03 25.35
CA LYS A 6 -9.40 14.50 23.99
C LYS A 6 -7.97 13.97 23.88
N ARG A 7 -7.62 12.99 24.71
CA ARG A 7 -6.29 12.35 24.74
C ARG A 7 -6.38 10.95 24.16
N GLY A 8 -5.33 10.55 23.45
CA GLY A 8 -5.19 9.22 22.89
C GLY A 8 -5.05 9.21 21.38
N PHE A 9 -4.57 8.08 20.86
CA PHE A 9 -4.20 7.90 19.46
C PHE A 9 -5.36 8.18 18.49
N ALA A 10 -6.57 7.76 18.87
CA ALA A 10 -7.78 7.96 18.07
C ALA A 10 -8.33 9.40 18.11
N SER A 11 -7.88 10.22 19.06
CA SER A 11 -8.30 11.63 19.19
C SER A 11 -7.33 12.61 18.50
N MET A 12 -6.23 12.11 17.91
CA MET A 12 -5.26 12.91 17.17
C MET A 12 -5.75 13.24 15.75
N ASP A 13 -5.12 14.25 15.14
CA ASP A 13 -5.28 14.52 13.72
C ASP A 13 -4.84 13.34 12.85
N LYS A 14 -5.55 13.11 11.75
CA LYS A 14 -5.35 11.94 10.87
C LYS A 14 -3.93 11.84 10.32
N ASP A 15 -3.32 12.97 9.95
CA ASP A 15 -1.97 12.99 9.41
C ASP A 15 -0.95 12.57 10.46
N LYS A 16 -1.10 13.09 11.68
CA LYS A 16 -0.26 12.73 12.83
C LYS A 16 -0.46 11.26 13.22
N GLN A 17 -1.70 10.77 13.19
CA GLN A 17 -2.01 9.37 13.46
C GLN A 17 -1.32 8.45 12.44
N ARG A 18 -1.40 8.81 11.14
CA ARG A 18 -0.77 8.05 10.05
C ARG A 18 0.76 8.05 10.17
N GLU A 19 1.35 9.19 10.50
CA GLU A 19 2.80 9.30 10.70
C GLU A 19 3.27 8.41 11.85
N ILE A 20 2.60 8.47 13.00
CA ILE A 20 2.96 7.65 14.16
C ILE A 20 2.73 6.16 13.86
N ALA A 21 1.63 5.80 13.19
CA ALA A 21 1.38 4.41 12.78
C ALA A 21 2.47 3.90 11.83
N SER A 22 2.88 4.73 10.86
CA SER A 22 3.96 4.41 9.92
C SER A 22 5.29 4.20 10.63
N LYS A 23 5.68 5.12 11.53
CA LYS A 23 6.89 4.99 12.35
C LYS A 23 6.86 3.76 13.24
N GLY A 24 5.71 3.45 13.84
CA GLY A 24 5.53 2.24 14.66
C GLY A 24 5.72 0.96 13.87
N GLY A 25 5.14 0.87 12.67
CA GLY A 25 5.32 -0.29 11.78
C GLY A 25 6.78 -0.47 11.34
N GLN A 26 7.45 0.61 10.92
CA GLN A 26 8.87 0.57 10.56
C GLN A 26 9.75 0.14 11.73
N ALA A 27 9.52 0.69 12.92
CA ALA A 27 10.27 0.31 14.12
C ALA A 27 10.04 -1.16 14.50
N ALA A 28 8.82 -1.68 14.35
CA ALA A 28 8.51 -3.08 14.64
C ALA A 28 9.24 -4.05 13.70
N HIS A 29 9.31 -3.72 12.41
CA HIS A 29 10.10 -4.47 11.42
C HIS A 29 11.60 -4.37 11.71
N GLN A 30 12.13 -3.16 11.95
CA GLN A 30 13.55 -2.98 12.29
C GLN A 30 13.97 -3.74 13.55
N LYS A 31 13.07 -3.86 14.53
CA LYS A 31 13.31 -4.60 15.78
C LYS A 31 13.06 -6.10 15.68
N GLY A 32 12.62 -6.62 14.53
CA GLY A 32 12.28 -8.04 14.36
C GLY A 32 11.07 -8.51 15.18
N THR A 33 10.25 -7.57 15.66
CA THR A 33 9.02 -7.88 16.42
C THR A 33 7.79 -8.01 15.53
N ALA A 34 7.87 -7.46 14.31
CA ALA A 34 6.86 -7.66 13.29
C ALA A 34 7.03 -9.05 12.64
N HIS A 35 5.92 -9.60 12.15
CA HIS A 35 5.94 -10.80 11.33
C HIS A 35 6.68 -10.50 10.01
N GLU A 36 7.71 -11.29 9.73
CA GLU A 36 8.39 -11.27 8.45
C GLU A 36 7.70 -12.25 7.51
N PHE A 37 7.19 -11.74 6.41
CA PHE A 37 6.61 -12.58 5.37
C PHE A 37 7.73 -13.23 4.58
N THR A 38 7.68 -14.55 4.48
CA THR A 38 8.49 -15.27 3.51
C THR A 38 8.06 -14.89 2.08
N PRO A 39 8.96 -14.98 1.08
CA PRO A 39 8.60 -14.78 -0.32
C PRO A 39 7.40 -15.62 -0.77
N GLU A 40 7.29 -16.84 -0.24
CA GLU A 40 6.20 -17.77 -0.50
C GLU A 40 4.87 -17.24 0.07
N GLU A 41 4.85 -16.76 1.32
CA GLU A 41 3.66 -16.17 1.94
C GLU A 41 3.23 -14.88 1.24
N ALA A 42 4.19 -14.03 0.87
CA ALA A 42 3.91 -12.81 0.10
C ALA A 42 3.25 -13.15 -1.24
N ARG A 43 3.73 -14.21 -1.91
CA ARG A 43 3.16 -14.71 -3.17
C ARG A 43 1.78 -15.29 -2.99
N GLU A 44 1.54 -16.05 -1.92
CA GLU A 44 0.22 -16.61 -1.61
C GLU A 44 -0.79 -15.51 -1.28
N ALA A 45 -0.40 -14.54 -0.44
CA ALA A 45 -1.22 -13.38 -0.10
C ALA A 45 -1.57 -12.57 -1.36
N GLY A 46 -0.57 -12.31 -2.21
CA GLY A 46 -0.77 -11.64 -3.50
C GLY A 46 -1.72 -12.41 -4.43
N ARG A 47 -1.57 -13.74 -4.52
CA ARG A 47 -2.47 -14.60 -5.30
C ARG A 47 -3.90 -14.53 -4.77
N LYS A 48 -4.09 -14.64 -3.45
CA LYS A 48 -5.42 -14.59 -2.81
C LYS A 48 -6.08 -13.24 -2.98
N GLY A 49 -5.32 -12.15 -2.81
CA GLY A 49 -5.79 -10.78 -3.06
C GLY A 49 -6.18 -10.59 -4.52
N GLY A 50 -5.32 -11.05 -5.44
CA GLY A 50 -5.58 -11.06 -6.89
C GLY A 50 -6.86 -11.79 -7.25
N GLN A 51 -7.07 -12.99 -6.71
CA GLN A 51 -8.31 -13.77 -6.91
C GLN A 51 -9.56 -13.08 -6.37
N ALA A 52 -9.44 -12.30 -5.29
CA ALA A 52 -10.55 -11.55 -4.74
C ALA A 52 -10.97 -10.39 -5.64
N VAL A 53 -9.99 -9.64 -6.17
CA VAL A 53 -10.25 -8.47 -7.04
C VAL A 53 -10.54 -8.85 -8.49
N SER A 54 -10.02 -9.98 -8.98
CA SER A 54 -10.17 -10.40 -10.37
C SER A 54 -11.56 -10.91 -10.74
N LYS A 55 -12.50 -10.94 -9.80
CA LYS A 55 -13.90 -11.32 -10.06
C LYS A 55 -14.61 -10.31 -10.96
N ASP A 56 -14.20 -9.05 -10.92
CA ASP A 56 -14.72 -8.00 -11.79
C ASP A 56 -13.80 -7.82 -13.01
N ARG A 57 -14.24 -8.35 -14.14
CA ARG A 57 -13.48 -8.32 -15.39
C ARG A 57 -13.39 -6.91 -15.99
N GLU A 58 -14.43 -6.09 -15.82
CA GLU A 58 -14.46 -4.73 -16.36
C GLU A 58 -13.51 -3.83 -15.59
N HIS A 59 -13.53 -3.94 -14.27
CA HIS A 59 -12.60 -3.24 -13.38
C HIS A 59 -11.13 -3.63 -13.67
N MET A 60 -10.84 -4.92 -13.84
CA MET A 60 -9.48 -5.37 -14.19
C MET A 60 -9.02 -4.86 -15.56
N ALA A 61 -9.92 -4.77 -16.54
CA ALA A 61 -9.61 -4.20 -17.84
C ALA A 61 -9.36 -2.68 -17.78
N GLU A 62 -10.05 -1.96 -16.90
CA GLU A 62 -9.78 -0.54 -16.62
C GLU A 62 -8.40 -0.34 -15.99
N ILE A 63 -8.08 -1.08 -14.92
CA ILE A 63 -6.75 -1.04 -14.28
C ILE A 63 -5.65 -1.38 -15.29
N GLY A 64 -5.83 -2.42 -16.10
CA GLY A 64 -4.86 -2.80 -17.13
C GLY A 64 -4.65 -1.72 -18.19
N ARG A 65 -5.74 -1.07 -18.64
CA ARG A 65 -5.67 0.06 -19.58
C ARG A 65 -4.96 1.27 -18.96
N GLU A 66 -5.23 1.57 -17.69
CA GLU A 66 -4.56 2.66 -16.98
C GLU A 66 -3.06 2.38 -16.80
N GLY A 67 -2.70 1.17 -16.35
CA GLY A 67 -1.31 0.75 -16.22
C GLY A 67 -0.52 0.82 -17.54
N GLY A 68 -1.14 0.39 -18.65
CA GLY A 68 -0.52 0.47 -19.98
C GLY A 68 -0.28 1.91 -20.47
N LYS A 69 -1.21 2.84 -20.17
CA LYS A 69 -1.03 4.26 -20.50
C LYS A 69 0.19 4.87 -19.79
N HIS A 70 0.47 4.43 -18.56
CA HIS A 70 1.62 4.90 -17.79
C HIS A 70 2.94 4.22 -18.19
N SER A 71 2.92 2.95 -18.64
CA SER A 71 4.15 2.28 -19.09
C SER A 71 4.67 2.80 -20.44
N HIS A 72 3.79 3.29 -21.32
CA HIS A 72 4.17 3.79 -22.64
C HIS A 72 4.90 5.14 -22.64
N LYS A 73 4.84 5.94 -21.56
CA LYS A 73 5.62 7.20 -21.50
C LYS A 73 7.12 6.95 -21.38
N ASN A 74 7.52 5.89 -20.68
CA ASN A 74 8.93 5.60 -20.42
C ASN A 74 9.69 4.98 -21.62
N GLN A 75 8.97 4.65 -22.71
CA GLN A 75 9.58 4.11 -23.94
C GLN A 75 9.85 5.19 -24.99
N LYS A 76 9.14 6.32 -24.98
CA LYS A 76 9.38 7.41 -25.94
C LYS A 76 10.66 8.20 -25.63
N ASP A 77 11.01 8.35 -24.36
CA ASP A 77 12.24 9.07 -23.97
C ASP A 77 13.54 8.30 -24.26
N LYS A 78 13.47 7.01 -24.59
CA LYS A 78 14.66 6.17 -24.90
C LYS A 78 14.98 6.03 -26.38
N THR A 79 14.10 6.49 -27.27
CA THR A 79 14.27 6.34 -28.74
C THR A 79 14.74 7.61 -29.44
N ASP A 80 14.94 8.71 -28.71
CA ASP A 80 15.39 10.01 -29.25
C ASP A 80 16.81 10.39 -28.74
N SER A 81 17.68 9.41 -28.45
CA SER A 81 19.08 9.66 -28.01
C SER A 81 20.12 8.87 -28.82
N GLU A 82 19.94 8.79 -30.14
CA GLU A 82 20.96 8.28 -31.07
C GLU A 82 21.31 9.32 -32.14
#